data_AF-A0A6N2LTZ8-F1
#
_entry.id   AF-A0A6N2LTZ8-F1
#
_cell.length_a   1.000
_cell.length_b   1.000
_cell.length_c   1.000
_cell.angle_alpha   90.00
_cell.angle_beta   90.00
_cell.angle_gamma   90.00
#
_symmetry.space_group_name_H-M   'P 1'
#
loop_
_entity.id
_entity.type
_entity.pdbx_description
1 polymer ?
#
loop_
_entity_poly.entity_id
_entity_poly.type
_entity_poly.pdbx_seq_one_letter_code
_entity_poly.pdbx_strand_id
1 'polypeptide(L)'
;MASLFKLLSCLYTMLGHFPDLLLLKLSLLIRSAVPGSMITHSDKLFRIITTQYFNLVEEKNPTIRYTENLRHRESRECAVCLSEFLEGERMRKLKCKHAFHKDCWTRWLKSTGDMPLCRTEVLPEELVANYHLLRDHIENGGSYDDAAFLLSVIW
;
A
#
# COMPACT_ATOMS: atom_id res chain seq x y z
N MET A 1 -9.43 59.43 26.22
CA MET A 1 -8.17 58.69 25.98
C MET A 1 -8.33 57.18 26.13
N ALA A 2 -8.79 56.64 27.28
CA ALA A 2 -8.91 55.19 27.51
C ALA A 2 -9.84 54.41 26.55
N SER A 3 -10.87 55.06 25.98
CA SER A 3 -11.80 54.42 25.04
C SER A 3 -11.23 54.21 23.64
N LEU A 4 -10.30 55.06 23.21
CA LEU A 4 -9.66 54.96 21.89
C LEU A 4 -8.68 53.78 21.85
N PHE A 5 -7.89 53.59 22.93
CA PHE A 5 -6.95 52.47 23.04
C PHE A 5 -7.66 51.11 23.05
N LYS A 6 -8.86 51.01 23.64
CA LYS A 6 -9.69 49.79 23.59
C LYS A 6 -10.20 49.50 22.18
N LEU A 7 -10.63 50.54 21.45
CA LEU A 7 -11.07 50.38 20.06
C LEU A 7 -9.91 49.99 19.15
N LEU A 8 -8.74 50.60 19.31
CA LEU A 8 -7.54 50.27 18.53
C LEU A 8 -7.03 48.85 18.84
N SER A 9 -7.04 48.44 20.11
CA SER A 9 -6.69 47.05 20.49
C SER A 9 -7.67 46.04 19.93
N CYS A 10 -8.98 46.35 19.94
CA CYS A 10 -10.01 45.48 19.36
C CYS A 10 -9.85 45.38 17.83
N LEU A 11 -9.65 46.51 17.16
CA LEU A 11 -9.38 46.54 15.72
C LEU A 11 -8.11 45.76 15.36
N TYR A 12 -7.05 45.83 16.17
CA TYR A 12 -5.82 45.06 15.98
C TYR A 12 -6.03 43.55 16.17
N THR A 13 -6.79 43.11 17.18
CA THR A 13 -7.14 41.69 17.35
C THR A 13 -8.06 41.18 16.25
N MET A 14 -9.01 42.02 15.79
CA MET A 14 -9.92 41.66 14.70
C MET A 14 -9.19 41.64 13.34
N LEU A 15 -8.19 42.51 13.12
CA LEU A 15 -7.31 42.47 11.96
C LEU A 15 -6.24 41.37 12.03
N GLY A 16 -5.89 40.87 13.22
CA GLY A 16 -4.89 39.81 13.42
C GLY A 16 -5.46 38.40 13.27
N HIS A 17 -6.66 38.14 13.80
CA HIS A 17 -7.29 36.81 13.70
C HIS A 17 -7.99 36.55 12.36
N PHE A 18 -8.42 37.60 11.66
CA PHE A 18 -9.05 37.48 10.35
C PHE A 18 -8.13 36.91 9.25
N PRO A 19 -6.86 37.35 9.10
CA PRO A 19 -5.92 36.74 8.17
C PRO A 19 -5.52 35.33 8.59
N ASP A 20 -5.44 35.00 9.88
CA ASP A 20 -5.18 33.62 10.33
C ASP A 20 -6.30 32.66 9.91
N LEU A 21 -7.56 33.07 10.08
CA LEU A 21 -8.73 32.31 9.62
C LEU A 21 -8.79 32.21 8.08
N LEU A 22 -8.35 33.25 7.37
CA LEU A 22 -8.26 33.26 5.92
C LEU A 22 -7.14 32.34 5.41
N LEU A 23 -5.98 32.33 6.07
CA LEU A 23 -4.86 31.43 5.79
C LEU A 23 -5.21 29.97 6.10
N LEU A 24 -5.93 29.72 7.19
CA LEU A 24 -6.38 28.38 7.57
C LEU A 24 -7.42 27.86 6.56
N LYS A 25 -8.35 28.70 6.11
CA LYS A 25 -9.26 28.37 5.01
C LYS A 25 -8.53 28.18 3.68
N LEU A 26 -7.54 29.00 3.35
CA LEU A 26 -6.72 28.83 2.15
C LEU A 26 -5.93 27.51 2.20
N SER A 27 -5.39 27.14 3.36
CA SER A 27 -4.69 25.85 3.55
C SER A 27 -5.61 24.65 3.40
N LEU A 28 -6.86 24.74 3.88
CA LEU A 28 -7.87 23.71 3.71
C LEU A 28 -8.36 23.62 2.27
N LEU A 29 -8.50 24.77 1.58
CA LEU A 29 -8.85 24.83 0.17
C LEU A 29 -7.74 24.27 -0.72
N ILE A 30 -6.47 24.56 -0.42
CA ILE A 30 -5.31 23.94 -1.11
C ILE A 30 -5.32 22.42 -0.87
N ARG A 31 -5.55 21.95 0.35
CA ARG A 31 -5.68 20.51 0.66
C ARG A 31 -6.87 19.83 -0.02
N SER A 32 -7.98 20.53 -0.25
CA SER A 32 -9.16 19.99 -0.96
C SER A 32 -9.09 20.14 -2.48
N ALA A 33 -8.33 21.11 -2.98
CA ALA A 33 -8.14 21.39 -4.40
C ALA A 33 -6.96 20.64 -5.00
N VAL A 34 -6.07 20.08 -4.17
CA VAL A 34 -5.20 18.98 -4.55
C VAL A 34 -6.06 17.72 -4.44
N PRO A 35 -6.57 17.16 -5.56
CA PRO A 35 -7.14 15.83 -5.52
C PRO A 35 -6.05 14.89 -4.99
N GLY A 36 -6.40 13.74 -4.44
CA GLY A 36 -5.44 12.66 -4.15
C GLY A 36 -4.75 12.14 -5.42
N SER A 37 -3.94 12.98 -6.06
CA SER A 37 -3.31 12.81 -7.37
C SER A 37 -1.96 13.53 -7.38
N MET A 38 -1.07 13.14 -6.48
CA MET A 38 0.31 12.96 -6.90
C MET A 38 0.53 11.45 -6.91
N ILE A 39 0.15 10.81 -8.00
CA ILE A 39 0.69 9.48 -8.31
C ILE A 39 2.15 9.78 -8.64
N THR A 40 3.01 9.63 -7.65
CA THR A 40 4.45 9.86 -7.79
C THR A 40 5.04 8.85 -8.79
N HIS A 41 6.17 9.18 -9.41
CA HIS A 41 6.86 8.21 -10.28
C HIS A 41 7.19 6.91 -9.53
N SER A 42 7.40 7.02 -8.20
CA SER A 42 7.52 5.89 -7.28
C SER A 42 6.23 5.06 -7.17
N ASP A 43 5.05 5.68 -7.03
CA ASP A 43 3.78 4.94 -7.04
C ASP A 43 3.60 4.17 -8.35
N LYS A 44 4.07 4.74 -9.47
CA LYS A 44 4.05 4.06 -10.77
C LYS A 44 5.04 2.89 -10.81
N LEU A 45 6.26 3.06 -10.32
CA LEU A 45 7.28 2.01 -10.27
C LEU A 45 6.89 0.88 -9.30
N PHE A 46 6.46 1.22 -8.09
CA PHE A 46 5.93 0.30 -7.09
C PHE A 46 4.75 -0.47 -7.68
N ARG A 47 3.84 0.19 -8.39
CA ARG A 47 2.73 -0.48 -9.06
C ARG A 47 3.20 -1.40 -10.19
N ILE A 48 4.24 -1.04 -10.95
CA ILE A 48 4.86 -1.91 -11.98
C ILE A 48 5.48 -3.15 -11.32
N ILE A 49 6.32 -2.98 -10.30
CA ILE A 49 6.99 -4.08 -9.58
C ILE A 49 5.95 -4.97 -8.89
N THR A 50 4.95 -4.38 -8.22
CA THR A 50 3.84 -5.12 -7.61
C THR A 50 3.04 -5.89 -8.66
N THR A 51 2.85 -5.33 -9.87
CA THR A 51 2.19 -6.03 -10.97
C THR A 51 3.04 -7.19 -11.49
N GLN A 52 4.34 -6.98 -11.69
CA GLN A 52 5.27 -8.03 -12.10
C GLN A 52 5.33 -9.18 -11.07
N TYR A 53 5.45 -8.84 -9.79
CA TYR A 53 5.34 -9.76 -8.66
C TYR A 53 4.03 -10.54 -8.71
N PHE A 54 2.89 -9.84 -8.85
CA PHE A 54 1.58 -10.47 -8.87
C PHE A 54 1.47 -11.47 -10.02
N ASN A 55 1.88 -11.09 -11.23
CA ASN A 55 1.86 -11.96 -12.41
C ASN A 55 2.70 -13.23 -12.21
N LEU A 56 3.93 -13.09 -11.67
CA LEU A 56 4.81 -14.24 -11.40
C LEU A 56 4.20 -15.21 -10.39
N VAL A 57 3.55 -14.68 -9.36
CA VAL A 57 2.82 -15.50 -8.38
C VAL A 57 1.60 -16.16 -9.03
N GLU A 58 0.84 -15.46 -9.88
CA GLU A 58 -0.32 -16.06 -10.57
C GLU A 58 0.12 -17.21 -11.49
N GLU A 59 1.23 -17.05 -12.19
CA GLU A 59 1.79 -18.05 -13.10
C GLU A 59 2.26 -19.30 -12.35
N LYS A 60 2.99 -19.12 -11.24
CA LYS A 60 3.56 -20.23 -10.46
C LYS A 60 2.57 -20.88 -9.49
N ASN A 61 1.46 -20.21 -9.16
CA ASN A 61 0.47 -20.66 -8.19
C ASN A 61 -0.95 -20.53 -8.75
N PRO A 62 -1.35 -21.43 -9.68
CA PRO A 62 -2.64 -21.35 -10.34
C PRO A 62 -3.79 -21.42 -9.34
N THR A 63 -4.88 -20.74 -9.69
CA THR A 63 -6.11 -20.78 -8.89
C THR A 63 -6.81 -22.10 -9.13
N ILE A 64 -7.09 -22.83 -8.05
CA ILE A 64 -7.85 -24.08 -8.08
C ILE A 64 -9.23 -23.83 -7.48
N ARG A 65 -10.20 -24.65 -7.88
CA ARG A 65 -11.49 -24.72 -7.18
C ARG A 65 -11.36 -25.71 -6.05
N TYR A 66 -11.75 -25.29 -4.86
CA TYR A 66 -11.86 -26.17 -3.72
C TYR A 66 -12.93 -27.22 -3.98
N THR A 67 -12.63 -28.46 -3.60
CA THR A 67 -13.57 -29.57 -3.62
C THR A 67 -13.41 -30.35 -2.32
N GLU A 68 -14.46 -30.98 -1.83
CA GLU A 68 -14.43 -31.78 -0.61
C GLU A 68 -13.36 -32.91 -0.66
N ASN A 69 -13.04 -33.42 -1.85
CA ASN A 69 -11.96 -34.39 -2.04
C ASN A 69 -10.55 -33.83 -1.72
N LEU A 70 -10.37 -32.50 -1.75
CA LEU A 70 -9.11 -31.84 -1.39
C LEU A 70 -8.93 -31.68 0.13
N ARG A 71 -9.99 -31.87 0.95
CA ARG A 71 -9.94 -31.73 2.43
C ARG A 71 -8.86 -32.57 3.11
N HIS A 72 -8.43 -33.66 2.50
CA HIS A 72 -7.40 -34.57 3.03
C HIS A 72 -5.96 -34.22 2.61
N ARG A 73 -5.77 -33.38 1.59
CA ARG A 73 -4.46 -33.04 1.03
C ARG A 73 -4.08 -31.57 1.23
N GLU A 74 -5.07 -30.74 1.53
CA GLU A 74 -4.98 -29.29 1.54
C GLU A 74 -5.39 -28.70 2.90
N SER A 75 -4.92 -27.49 3.18
CA SER A 75 -5.38 -26.70 4.33
C SER A 75 -6.87 -26.37 4.16
N ARG A 76 -7.65 -26.51 5.23
CA ARG A 76 -9.12 -26.34 5.20
C ARG A 76 -9.58 -24.89 5.29
N GLU A 77 -8.68 -23.99 5.69
CA GLU A 77 -8.98 -22.60 5.96
C GLU A 77 -8.04 -21.67 5.21
N CYS A 78 -8.54 -20.47 4.92
CA CYS A 78 -7.72 -19.41 4.38
C CYS A 78 -6.86 -18.78 5.48
N ALA A 79 -5.54 -18.75 5.30
CA ALA A 79 -4.61 -18.17 6.27
C ALA A 79 -4.67 -16.63 6.42
N VAL A 80 -5.54 -15.95 5.65
CA VAL A 80 -5.77 -14.49 5.75
C VAL A 80 -7.06 -14.18 6.51
N CYS A 81 -8.18 -14.80 6.15
CA CYS A 81 -9.48 -14.54 6.80
C CYS A 81 -9.87 -15.59 7.85
N LEU A 82 -9.07 -16.64 8.01
CA LEU A 82 -9.28 -17.74 8.96
C LEU A 82 -10.65 -18.43 8.80
N SER A 83 -11.22 -18.37 7.60
CA SER A 83 -12.51 -18.99 7.27
C SER A 83 -12.28 -20.28 6.48
N GLU A 84 -13.11 -21.30 6.73
CA GLU A 84 -13.08 -22.56 5.97
C GLU A 84 -13.38 -22.34 4.47
N PHE A 85 -12.80 -23.17 3.62
CA PHE A 85 -13.14 -23.22 2.21
C PHE A 85 -14.45 -23.98 1.96
N LEU A 86 -15.29 -23.42 1.10
CA LEU A 86 -16.55 -24.03 0.65
C LEU A 86 -16.39 -24.66 -0.75
N GLU A 87 -17.22 -25.67 -1.04
CA GLU A 87 -17.23 -26.36 -2.34
C GLU A 87 -17.34 -25.35 -3.49
N GLY A 88 -16.43 -25.46 -4.46
CA GLY A 88 -16.38 -24.60 -5.64
C GLY A 88 -15.70 -23.25 -5.44
N GLU A 89 -15.30 -22.88 -4.21
CA GLU A 89 -14.56 -21.64 -3.95
C GLU A 89 -13.20 -21.62 -4.64
N ARG A 90 -12.79 -20.42 -5.06
CA ARG A 90 -11.50 -20.23 -5.73
C ARG A 90 -10.43 -19.99 -4.68
N MET A 91 -9.48 -20.91 -4.59
CA MET A 91 -8.36 -20.83 -3.67
C MET A 91 -7.02 -21.00 -4.40
N ARG A 92 -5.93 -20.67 -3.70
CA ARG A 92 -4.56 -20.90 -4.12
C ARG A 92 -3.81 -21.60 -3.00
N LYS A 93 -2.99 -22.58 -3.36
CA LYS A 93 -2.03 -23.20 -2.45
C LYS A 93 -0.62 -22.75 -2.84
N LEU A 94 0.17 -22.36 -1.84
CA LEU A 94 1.59 -22.10 -2.02
C LEU A 94 2.42 -23.35 -1.76
N LYS A 95 3.68 -23.35 -2.22
CA LYS A 95 4.65 -24.42 -1.94
C LYS A 95 4.88 -24.59 -0.43
N CYS A 96 4.72 -23.52 0.34
CA CYS A 96 4.77 -23.53 1.80
C CYS A 96 3.54 -24.15 2.48
N LYS A 97 2.60 -24.74 1.71
CA LYS A 97 1.37 -25.44 2.14
C LYS A 97 0.26 -24.54 2.71
N HIS A 98 0.48 -23.24 2.87
CA HIS A 98 -0.60 -22.31 3.16
C HIS A 98 -1.58 -22.19 1.98
N ALA A 99 -2.85 -22.05 2.32
CA ALA A 99 -3.94 -21.89 1.37
C ALA A 99 -4.66 -20.55 1.60
N PHE A 100 -5.12 -19.95 0.51
CA PHE A 100 -5.76 -18.63 0.52
C PHE A 100 -6.92 -18.59 -0.46
N HIS A 101 -7.99 -17.86 -0.15
CA HIS A 101 -8.95 -17.47 -1.19
C HIS A 101 -8.25 -16.60 -2.22
N LYS A 102 -8.61 -16.75 -3.50
CA LYS A 102 -8.07 -15.93 -4.60
C LYS A 102 -8.13 -14.44 -4.25
N ASP A 103 -9.27 -14.00 -3.70
CA ASP A 103 -9.52 -12.59 -3.41
C ASP A 103 -8.85 -12.13 -2.11
N CYS A 104 -8.68 -13.01 -1.12
CA CYS A 104 -7.92 -12.71 0.11
C CYS A 104 -6.43 -12.58 -0.20
N TRP A 105 -5.89 -13.49 -1.02
CA TRP A 105 -4.52 -13.43 -1.52
C TRP A 105 -4.25 -12.14 -2.29
N THR A 106 -5.12 -11.81 -3.24
CA THR A 106 -4.98 -10.60 -4.07
C THR A 106 -5.03 -9.32 -3.23
N ARG A 107 -5.95 -9.25 -2.26
CA ARG A 107 -6.05 -8.09 -1.35
C ARG A 107 -4.82 -7.97 -0.47
N TRP A 108 -4.38 -9.08 0.11
CA TRP A 108 -3.19 -9.12 0.96
C TRP A 108 -1.95 -8.59 0.23
N LEU A 109 -1.66 -9.12 -0.97
CA LEU A 109 -0.52 -8.66 -1.76
C LEU A 109 -0.59 -7.16 -2.09
N LYS A 110 -1.78 -6.61 -2.31
CA LYS A 110 -1.96 -5.17 -2.56
C LYS A 110 -1.81 -4.32 -1.31
N SER A 111 -2.15 -4.84 -0.13
CA SER A 111 -2.13 -4.07 1.12
C SER A 111 -0.80 -4.09 1.84
N THR A 112 -0.13 -5.24 1.86
CA THR A 112 1.13 -5.40 2.61
C THR A 112 2.34 -5.50 1.69
N GLY A 113 2.15 -5.97 0.45
CA GLY A 113 3.22 -6.33 -0.50
C GLY A 113 4.20 -7.41 -0.01
N ASP A 114 4.19 -7.71 1.29
CA ASP A 114 4.86 -8.84 1.91
C ASP A 114 4.03 -10.11 1.81
N MET A 115 4.72 -11.22 1.56
CA MET A 115 4.13 -12.55 1.55
C MET A 115 3.65 -12.94 2.96
N PRO A 116 2.41 -13.45 3.12
CA PRO A 116 1.91 -13.84 4.43
C PRO A 116 2.72 -15.03 4.94
N LEU A 117 3.56 -14.76 5.94
CA LEU A 117 4.01 -15.69 6.99
C LEU A 117 4.82 -16.92 6.58
N CYS A 118 5.04 -17.20 5.29
CA CYS A 118 5.99 -18.23 4.87
C CYS A 118 7.12 -17.62 4.05
N ARG A 119 8.32 -17.55 4.64
CA ARG A 119 9.59 -17.17 3.98
C ARG A 119 10.06 -18.19 2.92
N THR A 120 9.17 -19.07 2.45
CA THR A 120 9.51 -20.10 1.47
C THR A 120 9.34 -19.49 0.09
N GLU A 121 10.46 -19.40 -0.64
CA GLU A 121 10.62 -18.81 -1.97
C GLU A 121 9.49 -19.16 -2.94
N VAL A 122 8.48 -18.29 -3.01
CA VAL A 122 7.54 -18.25 -4.15
C VAL A 122 8.19 -17.54 -5.34
N LEU A 123 9.26 -16.78 -5.09
CA LEU A 123 9.87 -15.84 -6.02
C LEU A 123 11.40 -15.93 -6.02
N PRO A 124 12.05 -15.50 -7.12
CA PRO A 124 13.50 -15.30 -7.15
C PRO A 124 13.93 -14.32 -6.06
N GLU A 125 15.04 -14.62 -5.37
CA GLU A 125 15.59 -13.79 -4.29
C GLU A 125 15.79 -12.33 -4.71
N GLU A 126 16.26 -12.12 -5.94
CA GLU A 126 16.50 -10.81 -6.55
C GLU A 126 15.25 -9.91 -6.55
N LEU A 127 14.09 -10.45 -6.92
CA LEU A 127 12.86 -9.67 -6.97
C LEU A 127 12.38 -9.27 -5.57
N VAL A 128 12.54 -10.18 -4.61
CA VAL A 128 12.19 -9.94 -3.20
C VAL A 128 13.11 -8.89 -2.60
N ALA A 129 14.41 -8.96 -2.89
CA ALA A 129 15.39 -7.96 -2.48
C ALA A 129 15.07 -6.58 -3.05
N ASN A 130 14.80 -6.49 -4.36
CA ASN A 130 14.47 -5.24 -5.04
C ASN A 130 13.20 -4.58 -4.48
N TYR A 131 12.19 -5.39 -4.12
CA TYR A 131 10.98 -4.91 -3.48
C TYR A 131 11.26 -4.31 -2.09
N HIS A 132 12.02 -5.03 -1.24
CA HIS A 132 12.36 -4.55 0.10
C HIS A 132 13.25 -3.29 0.07
N LEU A 133 14.24 -3.24 -0.83
CA LEU A 133 15.09 -2.06 -1.02
C LEU A 133 14.28 -0.81 -1.40
N LEU A 134 13.27 -0.95 -2.26
CA LEU A 134 12.39 0.15 -2.65
C LEU A 134 11.52 0.61 -1.48
N ARG A 135 10.93 -0.32 -0.73
CA ARG A 135 10.11 0.02 0.43
C ARG A 135 10.92 0.78 1.48
N ASP A 136 12.11 0.29 1.82
CA ASP A 136 12.98 0.93 2.79
C ASP A 136 13.41 2.32 2.33
N HIS A 137 13.68 2.52 1.03
CA HIS A 137 14.02 3.84 0.49
C HIS A 137 12.85 4.84 0.62
N ILE A 138 11.61 4.39 0.37
CA ILE A 138 10.41 5.22 0.49
C ILE A 138 10.11 5.56 1.96
N GLU A 139 10.17 4.58 2.85
CA GLU A 139 9.90 4.77 4.29
C GLU A 139 10.92 5.69 4.95
N ASN A 140 12.17 5.70 4.48
CA ASN A 140 13.22 6.57 4.99
C ASN A 140 13.29 7.95 4.31
N GLY A 141 12.32 8.29 3.43
CA GLY A 141 12.24 9.62 2.82
C GLY A 141 13.30 9.89 1.74
N GLY A 142 13.80 8.83 1.08
CA GLY A 142 14.77 8.95 0.00
C GLY A 142 14.26 9.81 -1.16
N SER A 143 15.12 10.69 -1.67
CA SER A 143 14.81 11.59 -2.78
C SER A 143 14.80 10.82 -4.10
N TYR A 144 13.77 11.08 -4.93
CA TYR A 144 13.54 10.41 -6.21
C TYR A 144 14.57 10.70 -7.31
N ASP A 145 15.57 11.54 -7.02
CA ASP A 145 16.68 11.85 -7.93
C ASP A 145 17.82 10.82 -7.85
N ASP A 146 17.74 9.82 -6.97
CA ASP A 146 18.68 8.71 -6.90
C ASP A 146 18.47 7.75 -8.09
N ALA A 147 18.89 8.21 -9.27
CA ALA A 147 18.96 7.39 -10.48
C ALA A 147 19.75 6.08 -10.25
N ALA A 148 20.70 6.09 -9.31
CA ALA A 148 21.42 4.91 -8.85
C ALA A 148 20.50 3.82 -8.26
N PHE A 149 19.48 4.22 -7.49
CA PHE A 149 18.51 3.32 -6.90
C PHE A 149 17.59 2.72 -7.99
N LEU A 150 17.07 3.55 -8.90
CA LEU A 150 16.24 3.09 -10.02
C LEU A 150 16.99 2.12 -10.94
N LEU A 151 18.29 2.37 -11.17
CA LEU A 151 19.14 1.49 -11.97
C LEU A 151 19.43 0.17 -11.25
N SER A 152 19.54 0.14 -9.92
CA SER A 152 19.75 -1.09 -9.13
C SER A 152 18.56 -2.04 -9.08
N VAL A 153 17.36 -1.56 -9.41
CA VAL A 153 16.12 -2.35 -9.41
C VAL A 153 15.73 -2.81 -10.82
N ILE A 154 16.32 -2.20 -11.85
CA ILE A 154 15.99 -2.43 -13.27
C ILE A 154 17.04 -3.33 -13.97
N TRP A 155 18.20 -3.57 -13.34
CA TRP A 155 19.29 -4.43 -13.80
C TRP A 155 19.65 -5.45 -12.71
#